data_AF-A0A402DLD4-F1
#
_entry.id   AF-A0A402DLD4-F1
#
_cell.length_a   1.000
_cell.length_b   1.000
_cell.length_c   1.000
_cell.angle_alpha   90.00
_cell.angle_beta   90.00
_cell.angle_gamma   90.00
#
_symmetry.space_group_name_H-M   'P 1'
#
loop_
_entity.id
_entity.type
_entity.pdbx_description
1 polymer ?
#
loop_
_entity_poly.entity_id
_entity_poly.type
_entity_poly.pdbx_seq_one_letter_code
_entity_poly.pdbx_strand_id
1 'polypeptide(L)' 'MREDGLEIYSLDGQKFLTSLELSQKAEEASLQLEQERLKAERLAEYIRSLGIDPDTL' A
#
# COMPACT_ATOMS: atom_id res chain seq x y z
N MET A 1 -24.67 -14.94 19.46
CA MET A 1 -23.34 -14.91 20.11
C MET A 1 -22.39 -14.27 19.13
N ARG A 2 -21.60 -13.27 19.54
CA ARG A 2 -20.49 -12.82 18.71
C ARG A 2 -19.41 -13.88 18.85
N GLU A 3 -19.00 -14.47 17.72
CA GLU A 3 -17.83 -15.35 17.70
C GLU A 3 -16.61 -14.44 17.75
N ASP A 4 -16.32 -13.92 18.95
CA ASP A 4 -15.09 -13.19 19.19
C ASP A 4 -13.96 -14.23 19.17
N GLY A 5 -13.43 -14.46 17.97
CA GLY A 5 -12.29 -15.35 17.75
C GLY A 5 -11.08 -14.89 18.57
N LEU A 6 -10.27 -15.84 19.00
CA LEU A 6 -9.07 -15.57 19.79
C LEU A 6 -8.12 -14.64 19.02
N GLU A 7 -7.89 -13.44 19.55
CA GLU A 7 -6.89 -12.51 19.03
C GLU A 7 -5.57 -12.67 19.79
N ILE A 8 -4.49 -12.93 19.04
CA ILE A 8 -3.15 -13.06 19.61
C ILE A 8 -2.37 -11.81 19.24
N TYR A 9 -1.63 -11.26 20.20
CA TYR A 9 -0.79 -10.07 20.03
C TYR A 9 0.67 -10.41 20.37
N SER A 10 1.62 -9.82 19.65
CA SER A 10 3.05 -9.88 19.97
C SER A 10 3.41 -8.94 21.13
N LEU A 11 4.65 -9.05 21.62
CA LEU A 11 5.14 -8.26 22.77
C LEU A 11 5.19 -6.75 22.51
N ASP A 12 5.24 -6.35 21.24
CA ASP A 12 5.15 -4.96 20.78
C ASP A 12 3.70 -4.48 20.55
N GLY A 13 2.71 -5.35 20.81
CA GLY A 13 1.29 -5.04 20.66
C GLY A 13 0.73 -5.20 19.25
N GLN A 14 1.50 -5.73 18.29
CA GLN A 14 0.98 -6.02 16.96
C GLN A 14 0.10 -7.29 16.97
N LYS A 15 -1.05 -7.26 16.27
CA LYS A 15 -1.90 -8.44 16.13
C LYS A 15 -1.23 -9.48 15.23
N PHE A 16 -1.19 -10.73 15.67
CA PHE A 16 -0.83 -11.85 14.82
C PHE A 16 -1.91 -12.06 13.76
N LEU A 17 -1.50 -11.95 12.51
CA LEU A 17 -2.34 -12.18 11.36
C LEU A 17 -2.15 -13.61 10.88
N THR A 18 -3.25 -14.21 10.43
CA THR A 18 -3.21 -15.48 9.70
C THR A 18 -2.50 -15.31 8.36
N SER A 19 -2.05 -16.40 7.77
CA SER A 19 -1.42 -16.38 6.44
C SER A 19 -2.34 -15.77 5.37
N LEU A 20 -3.66 -15.96 5.50
CA LEU A 20 -4.64 -15.37 4.60
C LEU A 20 -4.72 -13.85 4.76
N GLU A 21 -4.83 -13.35 5.99
CA GLU A 21 -4.85 -11.91 6.27
C GLU A 21 -3.55 -11.22 5.85
N LEU A 22 -2.40 -11.88 6.03
CA LEU A 22 -1.11 -11.39 5.55
C LEU A 22 -1.09 -11.28 4.02
N SER A 23 -1.59 -12.29 3.31
CA SER A 23 -1.67 -12.27 1.85
C SER A 23 -2.56 -11.13 1.35
N GLN A 24 -3.71 -10.93 1.98
CA GLN A 24 -4.64 -9.84 1.63
C GLN A 24 -4.00 -8.47 1.84
N LYS A 25 -3.31 -8.26 2.98
CA LYS A 25 -2.58 -7.01 3.23
C LYS A 25 -1.46 -6.77 2.22
N ALA A 26 -0.72 -7.81 1.83
CA ALA A 26 0.34 -7.70 0.84
C ALA A 26 -0.21 -7.34 -0.55
N GLU A 27 -1.35 -7.92 -0.92
CA GLU A 27 -2.05 -7.61 -2.18
C GLU A 27 -2.58 -6.16 -2.18
N GLU A 28 -3.20 -5.73 -1.08
CA GLU A 28 -3.68 -4.35 -0.92
C GLU A 28 -2.53 -3.34 -0.99
N ALA A 29 -1.43 -3.59 -0.28
CA ALA A 29 -0.24 -2.74 -0.33
C ALA A 29 0.36 -2.68 -1.74
N SER A 30 0.36 -3.80 -2.46
CA SER A 30 0.85 -3.86 -3.84
C SER A 30 -0.04 -3.07 -4.80
N LEU A 31 -1.36 -3.19 -4.65
CA LEU A 31 -2.32 -2.41 -5.45
C LEU A 31 -2.18 -0.91 -5.18
N GLN A 32 -2.01 -0.52 -3.91
CA GLN A 32 -1.81 0.87 -3.53
C GLN A 32 -0.50 1.42 -4.11
N LEU A 33 0.59 0.65 -4.02
CA LEU A 33 1.88 1.04 -4.60
C LEU A 33 1.77 1.24 -6.11
N GLU A 34 1.09 0.32 -6.83
CA GLU A 34 0.93 0.46 -8.27
C GLU A 34 0.05 1.67 -8.63
N GLN A 35 -1.01 1.95 -7.87
CA GLN A 35 -1.81 3.16 -8.07
C GLN A 35 -0.98 4.44 -7.88
N GLU A 36 -0.15 4.50 -6.83
CA GLU A 36 0.71 5.65 -6.60
C GLU A 36 1.78 5.79 -7.69
N ARG A 37 2.35 4.67 -8.14
CA ARG A 37 3.31 4.66 -9.27
C ARG A 37 2.68 5.20 -10.54
N LEU A 38 1.46 4.77 -10.88
CA LEU A 38 0.73 5.24 -12.06
C LEU A 38 0.36 6.73 -11.96
N LYS A 39 -0.02 7.20 -10.77
CA LYS A 39 -0.27 8.64 -10.54
C LYS A 39 1.01 9.46 -10.72
N ALA A 40 2.12 9.00 -10.15
CA ALA A 40 3.42 9.65 -10.27
C ALA A 40 3.89 9.68 -11.74
N GLU A 41 3.72 8.58 -12.48
CA GLU A 41 4.07 8.49 -13.91
C GLU A 41 3.25 9.49 -14.74
N ARG A 42 1.93 9.53 -14.55
CA ARG A 42 1.06 10.52 -15.23
C ARG A 42 1.42 11.96 -14.88
N LEU A 43 1.79 12.21 -13.63
CA LEU A 43 2.20 13.54 -13.19
C LEU A 43 3.54 13.93 -13.83
N ALA A 44 4.50 13.02 -13.88
CA ALA A 44 5.78 13.22 -14.55
C ALA A 44 5.58 13.49 -16.05
N GLU A 45 4.72 12.74 -16.73
CA GLU A 45 4.35 13.00 -18.13
C GLU A 45 3.71 14.38 -18.31
N TYR A 46 2.81 14.78 -17.42
CA TYR A 46 2.19 16.11 -17.44
C TYR A 46 3.23 17.22 -17.28
N ILE A 47 4.13 17.09 -16.30
CA ILE A 47 5.23 18.04 -16.07
C ILE A 47 6.14 18.13 -17.30
N ARG A 48 6.50 16.97 -17.91
CA ARG A 48 7.26 16.91 -19.17
C ARG A 48 6.55 17.62 -20.31
N SER A 49 5.22 17.48 -20.41
CA SER A 49 4.42 18.17 -21.44
C SER A 49 4.40 19.69 -21.28
N LEU A 50 4.61 20.18 -20.04
CA LEU A 50 4.80 21.61 -19.74
C LEU A 50 6.23 22.09 -20.06
N GLY A 51 7.11 21.21 -20.52
CA GLY A 51 8.51 21.51 -20.84
C GLY A 51 9.42 21.54 -19.61
N ILE A 52 8.96 21.00 -18.48
CA ILE A 52 9.72 20.92 -17.22
C ILE A 52 10.22 19.48 -17.07
N ASP A 53 11.47 19.32 -16.64
CA ASP A 53 12.00 18.00 -16.31
C ASP A 53 11.60 17.61 -14.88
N PRO A 54 10.72 16.61 -14.68
CA PRO A 54 10.25 16.21 -13.35
C PRO A 54 11.36 15.64 -12.46
N ASP A 55 12.46 15.17 -13.04
CA ASP A 55 13.61 14.63 -12.30
C ASP A 55 14.51 15.74 -11.71
N THR A 56 14.18 17.01 -11.99
CA THR A 56 14.94 18.21 -11.55
C THR A 56 14.19 19.08 -10.53
N LEU A 57 12.98 18.68 -10.13
CA LEU A 57 12.16 19.32 -9.09
C LEU A 57 12.52 18.79 -7.69
#